data_AF-A0AAW2CK65-F1
#
_entry.id   AF-A0AAW2CK65-F1
#
_cell.length_a   1.000
_cell.length_b   1.000
_cell.length_c   1.000
_cell.angle_alpha   90.00
_cell.angle_beta   90.00
_cell.angle_gamma   90.00
#
_symmetry.space_group_name_H-M   'P 1'
#
loop_
_entity.id
_entity.type
_entity.pdbx_description
1 polymer ?
#
loop_
_entity_poly.entity_id
_entity_poly.type
_entity_poly.pdbx_seq_one_letter_code
_entity_poly.pdbx_strand_id
1 'polypeptide(L)'
;MQVVRAGKKIYTRAAFLDALNSFNQFGNLSSANDSKREIAAFFAHVTHETGHFCYIEEINGASQDYCDKTNTQYPCNPNKKDFGRGPLQLTWNYNYGAAGTSIKIDLLNSPETVSTDVVVSFKAALWFWMTNVRPVVSQGFGATIRAINGAIECNGGNPSTVQARVQYYTQYCNQIDVAPGDNLTCKEHHLFTLQYECLF
;
A
#
# COMPACT_ATOMS: atom_id res chain seq x y z
N MET A 1 21.80 -12.38 6.09
CA MET A 1 20.49 -13.06 6.04
C MET A 1 20.33 -13.60 4.63
N GLN A 2 20.38 -14.93 4.47
CA GLN A 2 20.41 -15.58 3.16
C GLN A 2 19.00 -15.69 2.57
N VAL A 3 18.97 -15.54 1.26
CA VAL A 3 17.87 -15.05 0.40
C VAL A 3 17.05 -16.20 -0.16
N VAL A 4 15.75 -15.98 -0.43
CA VAL A 4 15.02 -16.87 -1.36
C VAL A 4 14.75 -16.25 -2.73
N ARG A 5 14.45 -14.94 -2.91
CA ARG A 5 14.56 -14.25 -4.22
C ARG A 5 14.75 -12.73 -4.09
N ALA A 6 16.01 -12.28 -3.99
CA ALA A 6 16.41 -10.91 -4.27
C ALA A 6 17.33 -10.95 -5.50
N GLY A 7 17.11 -10.08 -6.49
CA GLY A 7 18.07 -9.93 -7.61
C GLY A 7 17.56 -10.12 -9.04
N LYS A 8 16.27 -10.02 -9.34
CA LYS A 8 15.77 -9.91 -10.72
C LYS A 8 14.71 -8.82 -10.79
N LYS A 9 14.62 -8.08 -11.90
CA LYS A 9 13.55 -7.10 -12.17
C LYS A 9 12.20 -7.85 -12.26
N ILE A 10 11.61 -8.14 -11.10
CA ILE A 10 10.34 -8.85 -11.00
C ILE A 10 9.23 -7.91 -11.46
N TYR A 11 9.20 -6.70 -10.90
CA TYR A 11 8.21 -5.69 -11.26
C TYR A 11 8.61 -5.00 -12.55
N THR A 12 7.74 -5.06 -13.56
CA THR A 12 7.97 -4.43 -14.85
C THR A 12 6.87 -3.42 -15.15
N ARG A 13 7.22 -2.39 -15.93
CA ARG A 13 6.24 -1.41 -16.42
C ARG A 13 5.13 -2.06 -17.24
N ALA A 14 5.46 -3.06 -18.06
CA ALA A 14 4.48 -3.77 -18.88
C ALA A 14 3.44 -4.47 -17.99
N ALA A 15 3.88 -5.23 -16.98
CA ALA A 15 2.95 -5.90 -16.07
C ALA A 15 2.06 -4.92 -15.29
N PHE A 16 2.59 -3.76 -14.89
CA PHE A 16 1.78 -2.71 -14.27
C PHE A 16 0.69 -2.19 -15.22
N LEU A 17 1.03 -1.90 -16.48
CA LEU A 17 0.06 -1.43 -17.47
C LEU A 17 -0.98 -2.50 -17.82
N ASP A 18 -0.58 -3.77 -17.88
CA ASP A 18 -1.49 -4.88 -18.11
C ASP A 18 -2.50 -5.03 -16.96
N ALA A 19 -2.04 -4.87 -15.71
CA ALA A 19 -2.91 -4.85 -14.54
C ALA A 19 -3.85 -3.64 -14.55
N LEU A 20 -3.36 -2.47 -14.96
CA LEU A 20 -4.12 -1.22 -15.02
C LEU A 20 -5.34 -1.29 -15.95
N ASN A 21 -5.34 -2.18 -16.96
CA ASN A 21 -6.51 -2.42 -17.81
C ASN A 21 -7.74 -2.89 -17.02
N SER A 22 -7.55 -3.48 -15.83
CA SER A 22 -8.65 -3.86 -14.92
C SER A 22 -9.04 -2.76 -13.91
N PHE A 23 -8.26 -1.68 -13.82
CA PHE A 23 -8.40 -0.59 -12.84
C PHE A 23 -8.25 0.78 -13.49
N ASN A 24 -8.97 1.02 -14.60
CA ASN A 24 -8.84 2.22 -15.43
C ASN A 24 -9.17 3.56 -14.74
N GLN A 25 -9.73 3.54 -13.53
CA GLN A 25 -9.97 4.71 -12.70
C GLN A 25 -8.74 5.15 -11.91
N PHE A 26 -7.75 4.28 -11.73
CA PHE A 26 -6.49 4.63 -11.09
C PHE A 26 -5.70 5.63 -11.94
N GLY A 27 -5.17 6.67 -11.33
CA GLY A 27 -4.45 7.74 -12.00
C GLY A 27 -5.34 8.59 -12.91
N ASN A 28 -6.67 8.51 -12.76
CA ASN A 28 -7.64 9.26 -13.56
C ASN A 28 -8.57 10.02 -12.63
N LEU A 29 -8.06 11.13 -12.08
CA LEU A 29 -8.80 12.10 -11.26
C LEU A 29 -9.23 13.30 -12.08
N SER A 30 -10.08 14.14 -11.46
CA SER A 30 -10.62 15.37 -12.06
C SER A 30 -9.55 16.35 -12.55
N SER A 31 -8.34 16.32 -11.97
CA SER A 31 -7.20 17.10 -12.45
C SER A 31 -5.98 16.25 -12.77
N ALA A 32 -5.16 16.72 -13.72
CA ALA A 32 -3.88 16.09 -14.05
C ALA A 32 -2.92 16.08 -12.85
N ASN A 33 -2.95 17.14 -12.02
CA ASN A 33 -2.10 17.23 -10.83
C ASN A 33 -2.54 16.22 -9.75
N ASP A 34 -3.84 16.03 -9.54
CA ASP A 34 -4.33 15.01 -8.61
C ASP A 34 -3.98 13.61 -9.10
N SER A 35 -4.12 13.36 -10.40
CA SER A 35 -3.73 12.09 -11.03
C SER A 35 -2.25 11.80 -10.85
N LYS A 36 -1.38 12.79 -11.08
CA LYS A 36 0.07 12.68 -10.82
C LYS A 36 0.36 12.40 -9.35
N ARG A 37 -0.28 13.12 -8.41
CA ARG A 37 -0.11 12.91 -6.98
C ARG A 37 -0.52 11.51 -6.54
N GLU A 38 -1.64 10.98 -7.05
CA GLU A 38 -2.02 9.61 -6.77
C GLU A 38 -0.96 8.61 -7.24
N ILE A 39 -0.50 8.76 -8.49
CA ILE A 39 0.51 7.86 -9.07
C ILE A 39 1.80 7.92 -8.23
N ALA A 40 2.25 9.12 -7.85
CA ALA A 40 3.40 9.30 -6.98
C ALA A 40 3.18 8.68 -5.59
N ALA A 41 2.01 8.86 -4.99
CA ALA A 41 1.68 8.31 -3.68
C ALA A 41 1.68 6.77 -3.70
N PHE A 42 1.02 6.16 -4.70
CA PHE A 42 1.02 4.71 -4.89
C PHE A 42 2.44 4.16 -4.95
N PHE A 43 3.28 4.70 -5.83
CA PHE A 43 4.64 4.20 -5.99
C PHE A 43 5.54 4.52 -4.79
N ALA A 44 5.30 5.60 -4.06
CA ALA A 44 6.01 5.88 -2.81
C ALA A 44 5.75 4.82 -1.74
N HIS A 45 4.49 4.40 -1.59
CA HIS A 45 4.13 3.30 -0.71
C HIS A 45 4.75 1.99 -1.18
N VAL A 46 4.60 1.65 -2.47
CA VAL A 46 5.21 0.43 -3.03
C VAL A 46 6.71 0.37 -2.77
N THR A 47 7.39 1.49 -2.97
CA THR A 47 8.83 1.62 -2.75
C THR A 47 9.22 1.36 -1.30
N HIS A 48 8.40 1.82 -0.35
CA HIS A 48 8.59 1.55 1.06
C HIS A 48 8.34 0.06 1.38
N GLU A 49 7.19 -0.49 0.98
CA GLU A 49 6.78 -1.86 1.32
C GLU A 49 7.73 -2.92 0.77
N THR A 50 8.28 -2.67 -0.41
CA THR A 50 9.07 -3.68 -1.15
C THR A 50 10.58 -3.45 -1.06
N GLY A 51 11.03 -2.46 -0.28
CA GLY A 51 12.43 -2.06 -0.24
C GLY A 51 12.97 -1.74 -1.64
N HIS A 52 12.36 -0.77 -2.31
CA HIS A 52 12.68 -0.38 -3.69
C HIS A 52 12.45 -1.50 -4.72
N PHE A 53 11.29 -2.15 -4.68
CA PHE A 53 10.91 -3.21 -5.61
C PHE A 53 11.84 -4.44 -5.54
N CYS A 54 12.64 -4.57 -4.48
CA CYS A 54 13.58 -5.68 -4.30
C CYS A 54 12.91 -6.93 -3.73
N TYR A 55 11.83 -6.75 -2.97
CA TYR A 55 11.12 -7.84 -2.30
C TYR A 55 9.70 -8.01 -2.86
N ILE A 56 9.33 -9.27 -3.08
CA ILE A 56 7.95 -9.66 -3.42
C ILE A 56 7.22 -10.15 -2.18
N GLU A 57 7.91 -10.92 -1.36
CA GLU A 57 7.36 -11.54 -0.16
C GLU A 57 7.93 -10.87 1.08
N GLU A 58 7.12 -10.82 2.12
CA GLU A 58 7.50 -10.36 3.43
C GLU A 58 8.69 -11.16 3.97
N ILE A 59 9.68 -10.47 4.51
CA ILE A 59 10.84 -11.09 5.14
C ILE A 59 10.37 -11.87 6.37
N ASN A 60 10.63 -13.19 6.38
CA ASN A 60 10.17 -14.12 7.42
C ASN A 60 8.64 -14.27 7.54
N GLY A 61 7.87 -13.84 6.52
CA GLY A 61 6.40 -13.93 6.54
C GLY A 61 5.88 -15.37 6.70
N ALA A 62 6.59 -16.36 6.14
CA ALA A 62 6.23 -17.77 6.28
C ALA A 62 6.29 -18.30 7.73
N SER A 63 6.95 -17.58 8.65
CA SER A 63 7.01 -17.91 10.07
C SER A 63 5.81 -17.37 10.87
N GLN A 64 4.91 -16.61 10.24
CA GLN A 64 3.73 -16.02 10.84
C GLN A 64 2.45 -16.64 10.25
N ASP A 65 1.35 -16.64 11.02
CA ASP A 65 0.09 -17.29 10.58
C ASP A 65 -0.76 -16.38 9.67
N TYR A 66 -0.74 -15.06 9.91
CA TYR A 66 -1.53 -14.03 9.21
C TYR A 66 -2.96 -14.46 8.88
N CYS A 67 -3.59 -15.14 9.83
CA CYS A 67 -4.93 -15.70 9.71
C CYS A 67 -5.80 -15.15 10.84
N ASP A 68 -6.80 -14.36 10.48
CA ASP A 68 -7.87 -14.00 11.40
C ASP A 68 -8.94 -15.09 11.36
N LYS A 69 -8.88 -15.97 12.36
CA LYS A 69 -9.82 -17.09 12.53
C LYS A 69 -11.25 -16.64 12.87
N THR A 70 -11.44 -15.38 13.25
CA THR A 70 -12.76 -14.82 13.52
C THR A 70 -13.47 -14.38 12.24
N ASN A 71 -12.73 -14.20 11.13
CA ASN A 71 -13.32 -13.86 9.85
C ASN A 71 -13.94 -15.10 9.18
N THR A 72 -15.26 -15.18 9.19
CA THR A 72 -16.02 -16.29 8.59
C THR A 72 -16.33 -16.09 7.11
N GLN A 73 -16.23 -14.86 6.59
CA GLN A 73 -16.47 -14.56 5.18
C GLN A 73 -15.35 -15.11 4.29
N TYR A 74 -14.11 -15.01 4.76
CA TYR A 74 -12.91 -15.53 4.09
C TYR A 74 -12.15 -16.44 5.05
N PRO A 75 -12.62 -17.68 5.25
CA PRO A 75 -12.03 -18.60 6.21
C PRO A 75 -10.59 -18.94 5.81
N CYS A 76 -9.69 -19.00 6.79
CA CYS A 76 -8.29 -19.32 6.52
C CYS A 76 -8.16 -20.74 5.94
N ASN A 77 -7.34 -20.88 4.90
CA ASN A 77 -6.94 -22.19 4.42
C ASN A 77 -5.79 -22.73 5.30
N PRO A 78 -5.97 -23.88 6.00
CA PRO A 78 -4.97 -24.39 6.95
C PRO A 78 -3.64 -24.79 6.30
N ASN A 79 -3.62 -24.99 4.98
CA ASN A 79 -2.43 -25.35 4.21
C ASN A 79 -1.73 -24.14 3.58
N LYS A 80 -2.23 -22.92 3.83
CA LYS A 80 -1.74 -21.68 3.22
C LYS A 80 -1.41 -20.64 4.29
N LYS A 81 -0.68 -19.61 3.87
CA LYS A 81 -0.22 -18.51 4.72
C LYS A 81 -0.38 -17.19 3.97
N ASP A 82 -1.05 -16.25 4.62
CA ASP A 82 -1.47 -14.97 4.03
C ASP A 82 -0.56 -13.81 4.47
N PHE A 83 0.76 -14.07 4.50
CA PHE A 83 1.78 -13.05 4.76
C PHE A 83 1.90 -12.05 3.61
N GLY A 84 2.64 -10.95 3.83
CA GLY A 84 2.80 -9.87 2.87
C GLY A 84 3.31 -10.34 1.51
N ARG A 85 2.57 -10.06 0.44
CA ARG A 85 3.01 -10.28 -0.94
C ARG A 85 2.71 -9.11 -1.86
N GLY A 86 3.57 -8.92 -2.86
CA GLY A 86 3.39 -7.95 -3.93
C GLY A 86 3.68 -6.51 -3.54
N PRO A 87 3.32 -5.54 -4.42
CA PRO A 87 3.73 -4.14 -4.32
C PRO A 87 3.29 -3.44 -3.03
N LEU A 88 2.12 -3.77 -2.50
CA LEU A 88 1.60 -3.20 -1.25
C LEU A 88 1.57 -4.21 -0.10
N GLN A 89 2.36 -5.30 -0.20
CA GLN A 89 2.46 -6.33 0.84
C GLN A 89 1.08 -6.80 1.35
N LEU A 90 0.22 -7.25 0.42
CA LEU A 90 -1.12 -7.76 0.74
C LEU A 90 -0.99 -8.84 1.82
N THR A 91 -1.71 -8.66 2.93
CA THR A 91 -1.58 -9.48 4.15
C THR A 91 -2.98 -9.76 4.70
N TRP A 92 -3.16 -10.92 5.35
CA TRP A 92 -4.39 -11.43 5.96
C TRP A 92 -5.40 -12.09 5.01
N ASN A 93 -5.98 -13.21 5.47
CA ASN A 93 -7.01 -14.00 4.77
C ASN A 93 -8.15 -13.16 4.19
N TYR A 94 -8.66 -12.16 4.94
CA TYR A 94 -9.76 -11.33 4.48
C TYR A 94 -9.37 -10.42 3.31
N ASN A 95 -8.12 -9.95 3.26
CA ASN A 95 -7.63 -9.16 2.14
C ASN A 95 -7.38 -10.04 0.91
N TYR A 96 -6.77 -11.22 1.09
CA TYR A 96 -6.57 -12.18 0.01
C TYR A 96 -7.91 -12.63 -0.59
N GLY A 97 -8.88 -13.00 0.25
CA GLY A 97 -10.20 -13.40 -0.21
C GLY A 97 -10.97 -12.30 -0.94
N ALA A 98 -10.98 -11.08 -0.40
CA ALA A 98 -11.66 -9.95 -1.04
C ALA A 98 -10.98 -9.51 -2.33
N ALA A 99 -9.64 -9.45 -2.36
CA ALA A 99 -8.87 -9.16 -3.57
C ALA A 99 -9.14 -10.21 -4.64
N GLY A 100 -9.06 -11.50 -4.26
CA GLY A 100 -9.27 -12.62 -5.17
C GLY A 100 -10.66 -12.61 -5.81
N THR A 101 -11.68 -12.31 -5.01
CA THR A 101 -13.06 -12.14 -5.49
C THR A 101 -13.15 -11.01 -6.52
N SER A 102 -12.53 -9.85 -6.24
CA SER A 102 -12.57 -8.69 -7.14
C SER A 102 -11.86 -8.94 -8.46
N ILE A 103 -10.67 -9.57 -8.42
CA ILE A 103 -9.84 -9.79 -9.61
C ILE A 103 -10.12 -11.13 -10.30
N LYS A 104 -11.08 -11.91 -9.76
CA LYS A 104 -11.53 -13.23 -10.25
C LYS A 104 -10.41 -14.28 -10.26
N ILE A 105 -9.61 -14.31 -9.20
CA ILE A 105 -8.53 -15.28 -8.99
C ILE A 105 -8.64 -15.81 -7.56
N ASP A 106 -8.54 -17.12 -7.35
CA ASP A 106 -8.64 -17.70 -6.02
C ASP A 106 -7.36 -17.47 -5.20
N LEU A 107 -7.24 -16.26 -4.65
CA LEU A 107 -6.12 -15.87 -3.83
C LEU A 107 -6.19 -16.43 -2.40
N LEU A 108 -7.35 -16.89 -1.94
CA LEU A 108 -7.50 -17.49 -0.61
C LEU A 108 -6.91 -18.90 -0.55
N ASN A 109 -7.07 -19.66 -1.64
CA ASN A 109 -6.49 -21.01 -1.75
C ASN A 109 -5.18 -21.05 -2.57
N SER A 110 -4.79 -19.96 -3.21
CA SER A 110 -3.51 -19.84 -3.92
C SER A 110 -2.85 -18.47 -3.71
N PRO A 111 -2.58 -18.05 -2.46
CA PRO A 111 -2.02 -16.74 -2.15
C PRO A 111 -0.62 -16.52 -2.75
N GLU A 112 0.16 -17.58 -2.97
CA GLU A 112 1.44 -17.55 -3.68
C GLU A 112 1.34 -17.03 -5.13
N THR A 113 0.15 -16.98 -5.72
CA THR A 113 -0.06 -16.38 -7.04
C THR A 113 0.35 -14.90 -7.04
N VAL A 114 0.14 -14.19 -5.92
CA VAL A 114 0.54 -12.78 -5.76
C VAL A 114 2.06 -12.62 -5.84
N SER A 115 2.85 -13.64 -5.48
CA SER A 115 4.31 -13.58 -5.55
C SER A 115 4.94 -14.24 -6.79
N THR A 116 4.14 -14.99 -7.57
CA THR A 116 4.62 -15.74 -8.74
C THR A 116 4.15 -15.15 -10.07
N ASP A 117 2.99 -14.49 -10.11
CA ASP A 117 2.49 -13.77 -11.27
C ASP A 117 2.51 -12.25 -11.02
N VAL A 118 3.33 -11.53 -11.77
CA VAL A 118 3.57 -10.09 -11.58
C VAL A 118 2.33 -9.25 -11.94
N VAL A 119 1.52 -9.69 -12.91
CA VAL A 119 0.27 -8.98 -13.27
C VAL A 119 -0.74 -9.16 -12.15
N VAL A 120 -0.87 -10.36 -11.59
CA VAL A 120 -1.73 -10.61 -10.42
C VAL A 120 -1.23 -9.81 -9.21
N SER A 121 0.08 -9.73 -9.02
CA SER A 121 0.72 -8.92 -7.99
C SER A 121 0.28 -7.45 -8.06
N PHE A 122 0.35 -6.83 -9.25
CA PHE A 122 -0.12 -5.46 -9.44
C PHE A 122 -1.63 -5.33 -9.33
N LYS A 123 -2.42 -6.30 -9.82
CA LYS A 123 -3.88 -6.28 -9.65
C LYS A 123 -4.29 -6.30 -8.19
N ALA A 124 -3.62 -7.10 -7.35
CA ALA A 124 -3.86 -7.12 -5.91
C ALA A 124 -3.54 -5.77 -5.24
N ALA A 125 -2.40 -5.15 -5.61
CA ALA A 125 -2.04 -3.83 -5.11
C ALA A 125 -3.00 -2.73 -5.56
N LEU A 126 -3.40 -2.73 -6.84
CA LEU A 126 -4.38 -1.78 -7.38
C LEU A 126 -5.76 -1.98 -6.75
N TRP A 127 -6.19 -3.22 -6.53
CA TRP A 127 -7.41 -3.51 -5.79
C TRP A 127 -7.38 -2.89 -4.39
N PHE A 128 -6.30 -3.13 -3.63
CA PHE A 128 -6.18 -2.61 -2.28
C PHE A 128 -6.19 -1.07 -2.29
N TRP A 129 -5.44 -0.47 -3.21
CA TRP A 129 -5.41 0.98 -3.37
C TRP A 129 -6.78 1.55 -3.67
N MET A 130 -7.47 1.04 -4.69
CA MET A 130 -8.77 1.55 -5.12
C MET A 130 -9.86 1.34 -4.07
N THR A 131 -9.76 0.28 -3.26
CA THR A 131 -10.75 -0.03 -2.22
C THR A 131 -10.51 0.77 -0.93
N ASN A 132 -9.26 0.84 -0.46
CA ASN A 132 -8.96 1.31 0.90
C ASN A 132 -8.26 2.68 0.92
N VAL A 133 -7.51 3.04 -0.12
CA VAL A 133 -6.65 4.24 -0.11
C VAL A 133 -7.22 5.37 -0.95
N ARG A 134 -7.73 5.05 -2.14
CA ARG A 134 -8.36 5.99 -3.09
C ARG A 134 -9.37 6.94 -2.43
N PRO A 135 -10.27 6.48 -1.53
CA PRO A 135 -11.26 7.37 -0.91
C PRO A 135 -10.66 8.50 -0.07
N VAL A 136 -9.40 8.36 0.37
CA VAL A 136 -8.74 9.33 1.26
C VAL A 136 -7.60 10.10 0.59
N VAL A 137 -7.29 9.84 -0.69
CA VAL A 137 -6.21 10.53 -1.42
C VAL A 137 -6.37 12.05 -1.38
N SER A 138 -7.60 12.56 -1.50
CA SER A 138 -7.89 14.01 -1.45
C SER A 138 -7.63 14.66 -0.09
N GLN A 139 -7.44 13.87 0.98
CA GLN A 139 -7.13 14.37 2.32
C GLN A 139 -5.62 14.62 2.52
N GLY A 140 -4.78 14.16 1.57
CA GLY A 140 -3.33 14.30 1.59
C GLY A 140 -2.59 12.99 1.81
N PHE A 141 -1.27 13.00 1.59
CA PHE A 141 -0.43 11.80 1.64
C PHE A 141 -0.39 11.14 3.04
N GLY A 142 -0.54 11.92 4.11
CA GLY A 142 -0.67 11.38 5.46
C GLY A 142 -1.89 10.46 5.61
N ALA A 143 -3.00 10.79 4.96
CA ALA A 143 -4.20 9.95 5.01
C ALA A 143 -3.97 8.60 4.29
N THR A 144 -3.16 8.57 3.23
CA THR A 144 -2.82 7.32 2.54
C THR A 144 -1.90 6.43 3.38
N ILE A 145 -0.95 7.02 4.14
CA ILE A 145 -0.17 6.28 5.15
C ILE A 145 -1.10 5.66 6.20
N ARG A 146 -2.07 6.43 6.69
CA ARG A 146 -3.03 5.95 7.69
C ARG A 146 -3.88 4.79 7.16
N ALA A 147 -4.34 4.87 5.91
CA ALA A 147 -5.11 3.82 5.26
C ALA A 147 -4.33 2.52 5.05
N ILE A 148 -3.00 2.61 4.84
CA ILE A 148 -2.15 1.43 4.61
C ILE A 148 -1.72 0.78 5.93
N ASN A 149 -1.20 1.56 6.88
CA ASN A 149 -0.63 1.00 8.11
C ASN A 149 -0.75 1.94 9.32
N GLY A 150 -1.86 2.67 9.41
CA GLY A 150 -2.04 3.73 10.39
C GLY A 150 -2.00 3.27 11.84
N ALA A 151 -2.42 2.04 12.13
CA ALA A 151 -2.39 1.49 13.48
C ALA A 151 -0.96 1.33 14.04
N ILE A 152 0.04 1.19 13.16
CA ILE A 152 1.44 0.96 13.53
C ILE A 152 2.26 2.24 13.36
N GLU A 153 2.07 2.97 12.27
CA GLU A 153 2.99 4.03 11.88
C GLU A 153 2.56 5.42 12.34
N CYS A 154 1.25 5.68 12.38
CA CYS A 154 0.71 7.02 12.61
C CYS A 154 0.66 7.39 14.09
N ASN A 155 0.34 8.66 14.36
CA ASN A 155 0.20 9.19 15.73
C ASN A 155 1.45 8.96 16.61
N GLY A 156 2.64 8.96 15.99
CA GLY A 156 3.91 8.76 16.69
C GLY A 156 4.34 7.29 16.87
N GLY A 157 3.59 6.33 16.33
CA GLY A 157 3.92 4.91 16.41
C GLY A 157 5.24 4.55 15.72
N ASN A 158 5.46 5.04 14.49
CA ASN A 158 6.75 4.92 13.81
C ASN A 158 7.08 6.15 12.95
N PRO A 159 7.60 7.23 13.55
CA PRO A 159 7.92 8.46 12.83
C PRO A 159 8.95 8.25 11.70
N SER A 160 9.86 7.28 11.85
CA SER A 160 10.91 7.01 10.87
C SER A 160 10.35 6.43 9.56
N THR A 161 9.38 5.50 9.64
CA THR A 161 8.76 4.92 8.44
C THR A 161 7.87 5.93 7.74
N VAL A 162 7.10 6.72 8.50
CA VAL A 162 6.30 7.85 7.99
C VAL A 162 7.20 8.80 7.21
N GLN A 163 8.34 9.20 7.79
CA GLN A 163 9.29 10.10 7.14
C GLN A 163 9.87 9.50 5.86
N ALA A 164 10.22 8.21 5.86
CA ALA A 164 10.72 7.52 4.66
C ALA A 164 9.69 7.52 3.52
N ARG A 165 8.41 7.23 3.83
CA ARG A 165 7.31 7.30 2.84
C ARG A 165 7.17 8.70 2.26
N VAL A 166 7.21 9.73 3.11
CA VAL A 166 7.13 11.15 2.69
C VAL A 166 8.30 11.51 1.78
N GLN A 167 9.51 11.02 2.07
CA GLN A 167 10.68 11.25 1.22
C GLN A 167 10.49 10.64 -0.18
N TYR A 168 10.02 9.40 -0.29
CA TYR A 168 9.74 8.79 -1.60
C TYR A 168 8.64 9.54 -2.35
N TYR A 169 7.57 9.94 -1.66
CA TYR A 169 6.47 10.67 -2.27
C TYR A 169 6.92 12.01 -2.83
N THR A 170 7.66 12.80 -2.05
CA THR A 170 8.17 14.10 -2.52
C THR A 170 9.18 13.94 -3.66
N GLN A 171 10.03 12.91 -3.63
CA GLN A 171 10.92 12.57 -4.75
C GLN A 171 10.15 12.24 -6.03
N TYR A 172 9.11 11.40 -5.96
CA TYR A 172 8.30 11.07 -7.13
C TYR A 172 7.48 12.24 -7.64
N CYS A 173 6.90 13.04 -6.76
CA CYS A 173 6.23 14.29 -7.13
C CYS A 173 7.17 15.22 -7.91
N ASN A 174 8.41 15.38 -7.46
CA ASN A 174 9.41 16.19 -8.16
C ASN A 174 9.77 15.61 -9.54
N GLN A 175 9.89 14.29 -9.67
CA GLN A 175 10.20 13.64 -10.94
C GLN A 175 9.11 13.81 -12.02
N ILE A 176 7.86 13.94 -11.60
CA ILE A 176 6.72 14.08 -12.52
C ILE A 176 6.16 15.50 -12.57
N ASP A 177 6.90 16.47 -12.03
CA ASP A 177 6.57 17.89 -12.03
C ASP A 177 5.17 18.16 -11.46
N VAL A 178 5.00 17.84 -10.17
CA VAL A 178 3.80 18.16 -9.39
C VAL A 178 4.16 18.53 -7.95
N ALA A 179 3.50 19.55 -7.40
CA ALA A 179 3.62 19.85 -5.99
C ALA A 179 2.97 18.74 -5.12
N PRO A 180 3.63 18.28 -4.04
CA PRO A 180 3.13 17.18 -3.21
C PRO A 180 1.86 17.53 -2.42
N GLY A 181 1.56 18.83 -2.28
CA GLY A 181 0.45 19.34 -1.48
C GLY A 181 0.78 19.35 0.01
N ASP A 182 -0.24 19.61 0.82
CA ASP A 182 -0.15 19.66 2.28
C ASP A 182 -0.47 18.29 2.91
N ASN A 183 -0.52 18.23 4.23
CA ASN A 183 -0.91 17.03 5.01
C ASN A 183 -0.07 15.79 4.67
N LEU A 184 1.24 15.94 4.57
CA LEU A 184 2.15 14.87 4.16
C LEU A 184 2.33 13.78 5.23
N THR A 185 2.13 14.12 6.51
CA THR A 185 2.32 13.19 7.62
C THR A 185 0.97 12.82 8.26
N CYS A 186 0.94 11.71 8.98
CA CYS A 186 -0.24 11.23 9.69
C CYS A 186 -0.14 11.37 11.21
N LYS A 187 0.57 12.41 11.69
CA LYS A 187 0.51 12.76 13.11
C LYS A 187 -0.83 13.45 13.36
N GLU A 188 -1.54 13.05 14.41
CA GLU A 188 -2.61 13.92 14.92
C GLU A 188 -1.98 15.26 15.30
N HIS A 189 -2.45 16.33 14.65
CA HIS A 189 -2.37 17.63 15.27
C HIS A 189 -3.24 17.50 16.52
N HIS A 190 -2.63 17.28 17.68
CA HIS A 190 -3.28 17.73 18.90
C HIS A 190 -3.59 19.19 18.61
N LEU A 191 -4.87 19.49 18.42
CA LEU A 191 -5.37 20.83 18.56
C LEU A 191 -4.71 21.31 19.84
N PHE A 192 -3.79 22.26 19.73
CA PHE A 192 -3.38 23.02 20.90
C PHE A 192 -4.70 23.45 21.51
N THR A 193 -5.01 22.90 22.68
CA THR A 193 -6.02 23.45 23.56
C THR A 193 -5.72 24.93 23.55
N LEU A 194 -6.66 25.74 23.07
CA LEU A 194 -6.59 27.19 23.17
C LEU A 194 -6.56 27.51 24.67
N GLN A 195 -5.39 27.43 25.28
CA GLN A 195 -5.15 28.06 26.55
C GLN A 195 -4.92 29.51 26.18
N TYR A 196 -6.02 30.25 26.24
CA TYR A 196 -6.02 31.71 26.32
C TYR A 196 -4.99 32.13 27.37
N GLU A 197 -3.76 32.43 26.97
CA GLU A 197 -2.94 33.38 27.70
C GLU A 197 -3.36 34.76 27.20
N CYS A 198 -4.06 35.47 28.09
CA CYS A 198 -4.53 36.83 27.90
C CYS A 198 -3.42 37.73 27.35
N LEU A 199 -3.73 38.44 26.27
CA LEU A 199 -3.08 39.70 25.95
C LEU A 199 -3.82 40.82 26.69
N PHE A 200 -3.03 41.59 27.45
CA PHE A 200 -3.32 42.73 28.34
C PHE A 200 -3.84 42.40 29.75
#